data_AF-A0A975JHZ5-F1
#
_entry.id   AF-A0A975JHZ5-F1
#
_cell.length_a   1.000
_cell.length_b   1.000
_cell.length_c   1.000
_cell.angle_alpha   90.00
_cell.angle_beta   90.00
_cell.angle_gamma   90.00
#
_symmetry.space_group_name_H-M   'P 1'
#
loop_
_entity.id
_entity.type
_entity.pdbx_description
1 polymer ?
#
loop_
_entity_poly.entity_id
_entity_poly.type
_entity_poly.pdbx_seq_one_letter_code
_entity_poly.pdbx_strand_id
1 'polypeptide(L)'
;MSKSIEIFATRADWIEVLSPVEEDIPFDIFQGGSHSQFPIRTTGLTHMKSVGKATTGISIQEKRYLFVPRDAEINPRIVEQRIGGHRVIVDQLENANSMVIHFGGIFGEKTLISGVSGQFHRGNGLSKYLIEPD
;
A
#
# COMPACT_ATOMS: atom_id res chain seq x y z
N MET A 1 15.47 9.14 1.13
CA MET A 1 15.53 7.76 1.66
C MET A 1 14.13 7.39 2.12
N SER A 2 13.58 6.28 1.66
CA SER A 2 12.31 5.75 2.19
C SER A 2 12.54 5.16 3.58
N LYS A 3 11.65 5.42 4.53
CA LYS A 3 11.69 4.83 5.88
C LYS A 3 10.76 3.61 5.87
N SER A 4 11.31 2.42 6.08
CA SER A 4 10.52 1.21 6.33
C SER A 4 10.29 1.05 7.82
N ILE A 5 9.06 0.71 8.20
CA ILE A 5 8.68 0.39 9.58
C ILE A 5 8.12 -1.03 9.56
N GLU A 6 8.78 -1.92 10.27
CA GLU A 6 8.35 -3.31 10.43
C GLU A 6 7.51 -3.43 11.70
N ILE A 7 6.28 -3.92 11.57
CA ILE A 7 5.36 -4.08 12.71
C ILE A 7 4.73 -5.47 12.71
N PHE A 8 4.46 -5.98 13.91
CA PHE A 8 3.61 -7.15 14.10
C PHE A 8 2.18 -6.67 14.25
N ALA A 9 1.33 -6.98 13.27
CA ALA A 9 -0.06 -6.54 13.27
C ALA A 9 -0.96 -7.62 12.66
N THR A 10 -2.05 -7.90 13.32
CA THR A 10 -3.17 -8.70 12.83
C THR A 10 -4.10 -7.83 11.96
N ARG A 11 -5.10 -8.46 11.34
CA ARG A 11 -6.17 -7.71 10.65
C ARG A 11 -6.91 -6.75 11.59
N ALA A 12 -7.11 -7.13 12.86
CA ALA A 12 -7.82 -6.28 13.82
C ALA A 12 -7.03 -5.00 14.08
N ASP A 13 -5.73 -5.12 14.33
CA ASP A 13 -4.82 -3.98 14.57
C ASP A 13 -4.80 -3.02 13.37
N TRP A 14 -4.79 -3.54 12.15
CA TRP A 14 -4.85 -2.70 10.94
C TRP A 14 -6.16 -1.94 10.79
N ILE A 15 -7.27 -2.58 11.09
CA ILE A 15 -8.57 -1.92 11.04
C ILE A 15 -8.65 -0.84 12.11
N GLU A 16 -8.20 -1.15 13.32
CA GLU A 16 -8.16 -0.19 14.42
C GLU A 16 -7.30 1.04 14.08
N VAL A 17 -6.10 0.85 13.50
CA VAL A 17 -5.19 1.95 13.17
C VAL A 17 -5.64 2.73 11.93
N LEU A 18 -6.09 2.04 10.88
CA LEU A 18 -6.36 2.71 9.60
C LEU A 18 -7.79 3.25 9.48
N SER A 19 -8.76 2.78 10.28
CA SER A 19 -10.14 3.30 10.19
C SER A 19 -10.23 4.79 10.57
N PRO A 20 -9.62 5.26 11.68
CA PRO A 20 -9.60 6.69 11.99
C PRO A 20 -8.87 7.51 10.92
N VAL A 21 -7.81 6.94 10.31
CA VAL A 21 -7.09 7.59 9.21
C VAL A 21 -7.99 7.70 7.97
N GLU A 22 -8.79 6.67 7.67
CA GLU A 22 -9.75 6.69 6.56
C GLU A 22 -10.88 7.70 6.79
N GLU A 23 -11.30 7.91 8.04
CA GLU A 23 -12.28 8.93 8.42
C GLU A 23 -11.76 10.35 8.18
N ASP A 24 -10.50 10.62 8.55
CA ASP A 24 -9.86 11.93 8.38
C ASP A 24 -9.41 12.18 6.92
N ILE A 25 -8.81 11.18 6.29
CA ILE A 25 -8.36 11.22 4.90
C ILE A 25 -8.88 9.97 4.18
N PRO A 26 -10.06 10.05 3.54
CA PRO A 26 -10.59 8.95 2.76
C PRO A 26 -9.62 8.57 1.64
N PHE A 27 -9.35 7.27 1.49
CA PHE A 27 -8.42 6.77 0.48
C PHE A 27 -9.02 5.65 -0.36
N ASP A 28 -8.35 5.39 -1.47
CA ASP A 28 -8.53 4.21 -2.32
C ASP A 28 -7.29 3.35 -2.30
N ILE A 29 -7.50 2.06 -2.54
CA ILE A 29 -6.47 1.05 -2.47
C ILE A 29 -6.35 0.41 -3.84
N PHE A 30 -5.13 0.39 -4.37
CA PHE A 30 -4.77 -0.27 -5.61
C PHE A 30 -3.74 -1.37 -5.32
N GLN A 31 -3.80 -2.47 -6.06
CA GLN A 31 -2.67 -3.39 -6.05
C GLN A 31 -1.49 -2.72 -6.75
N GLY A 32 -0.36 -2.60 -6.07
CA GLY A 32 0.86 -2.03 -6.62
C GLY A 32 1.69 -3.06 -7.39
N GLY A 33 2.58 -2.56 -8.24
CA GLY A 33 3.48 -3.36 -9.07
C GLY A 33 3.12 -3.35 -10.55
N SER A 34 3.51 -4.40 -11.25
CA SER A 34 3.38 -4.53 -12.70
C SER A 34 2.16 -5.37 -13.10
N HIS A 35 1.29 -4.80 -13.91
CA HIS A 35 0.03 -5.40 -14.33
C HIS A 35 -0.11 -5.40 -15.85
N SER A 36 -0.91 -6.33 -16.39
CA SER A 36 -1.31 -6.33 -17.81
C SER A 36 -2.38 -5.29 -18.11
N GLN A 37 -3.15 -4.88 -17.11
CA GLN A 37 -4.20 -3.86 -17.20
C GLN A 37 -4.19 -3.03 -15.92
N PHE A 38 -4.87 -1.89 -15.93
CA PHE A 38 -4.97 -1.05 -14.75
C PHE A 38 -5.59 -1.82 -13.56
N PRO A 39 -4.99 -1.78 -12.35
CA PRO A 39 -5.48 -2.57 -11.22
C PRO A 39 -6.84 -2.08 -10.74
N ILE A 40 -7.63 -2.99 -10.15
CA ILE A 40 -8.95 -2.67 -9.62
C ILE A 40 -8.82 -1.73 -8.42
N ARG A 41 -9.59 -0.63 -8.45
CA ARG A 41 -9.77 0.30 -7.33
C ARG A 41 -10.62 -0.36 -6.25
N THR A 42 -10.12 -0.41 -5.03
CA THR A 42 -10.89 -0.78 -3.85
C THR A 42 -11.10 0.46 -2.99
N THR A 43 -12.35 0.87 -2.79
CA THR A 43 -12.66 2.07 -2.01
C THR A 43 -12.72 1.72 -0.53
N GLY A 44 -11.69 2.12 0.21
CA GLY A 44 -11.62 1.96 1.65
C GLY A 44 -11.23 0.57 2.15
N LEU A 45 -10.94 0.49 3.45
CA LEU A 45 -10.48 -0.72 4.13
C LEU A 45 -11.57 -1.78 4.23
N THR A 46 -12.81 -1.36 4.43
CA THR A 46 -13.96 -2.25 4.65
C THR A 46 -14.18 -3.19 3.46
N HIS A 47 -13.89 -2.72 2.25
CA HIS A 47 -14.00 -3.51 1.02
C HIS A 47 -12.76 -4.36 0.72
N MET A 48 -11.66 -4.15 1.45
CA MET A 48 -10.42 -4.89 1.27
C MET A 48 -10.43 -6.19 2.10
N LYS A 49 -10.78 -7.30 1.46
CA LYS A 49 -10.82 -8.64 2.10
C LYS A 49 -9.46 -9.19 2.54
N SER A 50 -8.37 -8.64 1.98
CA SER A 50 -7.00 -9.07 2.21
C SER A 50 -6.23 -8.20 3.22
N VAL A 51 -6.88 -7.26 3.91
CA VAL A 51 -6.23 -6.49 4.99
C VAL A 51 -5.63 -7.45 6.01
N GLY A 52 -4.35 -7.25 6.31
CA GLY A 52 -3.62 -8.04 7.32
C GLY A 52 -3.31 -9.48 6.92
N LYS A 53 -3.43 -9.86 5.64
CA LYS A 53 -3.15 -11.23 5.17
C LYS A 53 -1.87 -11.32 4.34
N ALA A 54 -0.92 -12.10 4.84
CA ALA A 54 0.20 -12.62 4.06
C ALA A 54 -0.23 -13.85 3.25
N THR A 55 0.26 -13.95 2.01
CA THR A 55 0.00 -15.09 1.12
C THR A 55 1.13 -16.11 1.15
N THR A 56 2.38 -15.65 1.22
CA THR A 56 3.59 -16.48 1.09
C THR A 56 4.49 -16.41 2.33
N GLY A 57 4.34 -15.38 3.16
CA GLY A 57 5.25 -15.09 4.26
C GLY A 57 6.61 -14.52 3.82
N ILE A 58 6.85 -14.39 2.51
CA ILE A 58 8.09 -13.85 1.94
C ILE A 58 7.81 -12.42 1.46
N SER A 59 8.28 -11.43 2.21
CA SER A 59 7.96 -10.00 2.02
C SER A 59 8.11 -9.48 0.58
N ILE A 60 9.08 -9.99 -0.19
CA ILE A 60 9.29 -9.60 -1.59
C ILE A 60 8.28 -10.19 -2.58
N GLN A 61 7.65 -11.32 -2.22
CA GLN A 61 6.63 -12.01 -3.01
C GLN A 61 5.21 -11.61 -2.60
N GLU A 62 5.08 -10.88 -1.49
CA GLU A 62 3.79 -10.44 -0.98
C GLU A 62 3.18 -9.35 -1.85
N LYS A 63 1.85 -9.30 -1.84
CA LYS A 63 1.12 -8.25 -2.53
C LYS A 63 1.44 -6.91 -1.88
N ARG A 64 1.78 -5.95 -2.74
CA ARG A 64 1.95 -4.55 -2.38
C ARG A 64 0.65 -3.84 -2.67
N TYR A 65 0.25 -2.98 -1.76
CA TYR A 65 -0.94 -2.17 -1.90
C TYR A 65 -0.55 -0.70 -1.82
N LEU A 66 -1.07 0.08 -2.74
CA LEU A 66 -0.89 1.52 -2.82
C LEU A 66 -2.17 2.18 -2.29
N PHE A 67 -2.05 2.88 -1.16
CA PHE A 67 -3.10 3.65 -0.52
C PHE A 67 -2.98 5.09 -1.00
N VAL A 68 -3.98 5.59 -1.70
CA VAL A 68 -3.98 6.89 -2.35
C VAL A 68 -5.15 7.71 -1.82
N PRO A 69 -4.95 8.97 -1.38
CA PRO A 69 -6.07 9.84 -1.02
C PRO A 69 -7.11 9.90 -2.14
N ARG A 70 -8.40 9.85 -1.78
CA ARG A 70 -9.51 9.70 -2.75
C ARG A 70 -9.66 10.90 -3.67
N ASP A 71 -9.21 12.06 -3.23
CA ASP A 71 -9.15 13.32 -3.95
C ASP A 71 -7.87 13.46 -4.80
N ALA A 72 -6.91 12.55 -4.67
CA ALA A 72 -5.69 12.54 -5.48
C ALA A 72 -5.87 11.72 -6.76
N GLU A 73 -5.28 12.22 -7.85
CA GLU A 73 -5.17 11.46 -9.09
C GLU A 73 -4.14 10.34 -8.93
N ILE A 74 -4.45 9.18 -9.54
CA ILE A 74 -3.50 8.07 -9.64
C ILE A 74 -2.84 8.07 -11.01
N ASN A 75 -1.52 8.10 -11.01
CA ASN A 75 -0.69 8.15 -12.20
C ASN A 75 -0.03 6.78 -12.44
N PRO A 76 -0.58 5.93 -13.32
CA PRO A 76 0.12 4.75 -13.79
C PRO A 76 1.17 5.13 -14.82
N ARG A 77 2.30 4.40 -14.83
CA ARG A 77 3.26 4.47 -15.93
C ARG A 77 3.11 3.26 -16.86
N ILE A 78 3.10 3.53 -18.16
CA ILE A 78 3.02 2.50 -19.20
C ILE A 78 4.43 2.14 -19.65
N VAL A 79 4.76 0.85 -19.62
CA VAL A 79 6.08 0.33 -19.99
C VAL A 79 5.96 -0.67 -21.14
N GLU A 80 6.43 -0.25 -22.31
CA GLU A 80 6.50 -1.09 -23.50
C GLU A 80 7.45 -2.29 -23.30
N GLN A 81 7.02 -3.47 -23.72
CA GLN A 81 7.79 -4.70 -23.62
C GLN A 81 8.55 -4.98 -24.92
N ARG A 82 9.75 -5.55 -24.80
CA ARG A 82 10.60 -5.90 -25.96
C ARG A 82 9.93 -6.88 -26.94
N ILE A 83 9.03 -7.72 -26.44
CA ILE A 83 8.29 -8.73 -27.21
C ILE A 83 6.93 -8.24 -27.73
N GLY A 84 6.67 -6.93 -27.63
CA GLY A 84 5.38 -6.33 -27.95
C GLY A 84 4.42 -6.30 -26.75
N GLY A 85 3.47 -5.36 -26.81
CA GLY A 85 2.53 -5.06 -25.73
C GLY A 85 3.13 -4.19 -24.63
N HIS A 86 2.30 -3.80 -23.66
CA HIS A 86 2.70 -2.91 -22.57
C HIS A 86 2.34 -3.50 -21.21
N ARG A 87 3.00 -2.99 -20.16
CA ARG A 87 2.65 -3.23 -18.76
C ARG A 87 2.25 -1.91 -18.11
N VAL A 88 1.20 -1.96 -17.32
CA VAL A 88 0.78 -0.86 -16.47
C VAL A 88 1.48 -1.01 -15.12
N ILE A 89 2.29 -0.04 -14.73
CA ILE A 89 2.93 -0.04 -13.43
C ILE A 89 2.26 0.99 -12.53
N VAL A 90 1.87 0.54 -11.34
CA VAL A 90 1.33 1.39 -10.28
C VAL A 90 2.29 1.32 -9.11
N ASP A 91 3.00 2.41 -8.85
CA ASP A 91 3.99 2.50 -7.79
C ASP A 91 4.01 3.91 -7.17
N GLN A 92 4.74 4.04 -6.06
CA GLN A 92 4.82 5.28 -5.30
C GLN A 92 5.63 6.38 -6.02
N LEU A 93 6.47 6.04 -7.00
CA LEU A 93 7.32 7.02 -7.71
C LEU A 93 6.47 8.07 -8.42
N GLU A 94 5.45 7.63 -9.13
CA GLU A 94 4.50 8.52 -9.84
C GLU A 94 3.34 8.98 -8.93
N ASN A 95 3.26 8.46 -7.71
CA ASN A 95 2.16 8.68 -6.78
C ASN A 95 2.71 9.11 -5.41
N ALA A 96 3.41 10.24 -5.36
CA ALA A 96 4.18 10.67 -4.18
C ALA A 96 3.34 10.88 -2.90
N ASN A 97 2.04 11.17 -3.03
CA ASN A 97 1.11 11.34 -1.91
C ASN A 97 0.50 10.02 -1.40
N SER A 98 0.88 8.90 -2.01
CA SER A 98 0.41 7.58 -1.62
C SER A 98 1.28 6.94 -0.54
N MET A 99 0.74 5.90 0.08
CA MET A 99 1.44 5.04 1.03
C MET A 99 1.47 3.61 0.52
N VAL A 100 2.62 2.94 0.64
CA VAL A 100 2.77 1.54 0.26
C VAL A 100 2.69 0.65 1.50
N ILE A 101 1.76 -0.31 1.51
CA ILE A 101 1.66 -1.32 2.56
C ILE A 101 1.85 -2.70 1.95
N HIS A 102 2.72 -3.51 2.56
CA HIS A 102 2.83 -4.94 2.25
C HIS A 102 2.38 -5.70 3.48
N PHE A 103 1.24 -6.39 3.43
CA PHE A 103 0.71 -7.19 4.55
C PHE A 103 1.48 -8.50 4.76
N GLY A 104 2.83 -8.45 4.76
CA GLY A 104 3.69 -9.63 4.63
C GLY A 104 3.77 -10.56 5.83
N GLY A 105 4.70 -11.53 5.72
CA GLY A 105 5.35 -12.34 6.77
C GLY A 105 4.47 -13.31 7.57
N ILE A 106 5.07 -14.40 8.06
CA ILE A 106 4.47 -15.30 9.05
C ILE A 106 5.46 -15.43 10.21
N PHE A 107 5.03 -15.11 11.43
CA PHE A 107 5.73 -15.36 12.68
C PHE A 107 4.89 -16.35 13.52
N GLY A 108 5.29 -17.62 13.54
CA GLY A 108 4.49 -18.70 14.13
C GLY A 108 3.18 -18.92 13.35
N GLU A 109 2.03 -18.75 13.99
CA GLU A 109 0.70 -18.73 13.34
C GLU A 109 0.18 -17.30 13.04
N LYS A 110 1.01 -16.28 13.29
CA LYS A 110 0.61 -14.86 13.19
C LYS A 110 1.28 -14.20 12.00
N THR A 111 0.64 -13.20 11.40
CA THR A 111 1.15 -12.49 10.21
C THR A 111 2.19 -11.41 10.60
N LEU A 112 3.31 -11.27 9.87
CA LEU A 112 4.41 -10.32 10.10
C LEU A 112 4.50 -9.27 8.99
N ILE A 113 3.98 -8.09 9.25
CA ILE A 113 3.65 -7.13 8.19
C ILE A 113 4.72 -6.05 8.07
N SER A 114 5.39 -6.00 6.92
CA SER A 114 6.38 -4.95 6.62
C SER A 114 5.72 -3.75 5.93
N GLY A 115 5.57 -2.62 6.62
CA GLY A 115 5.13 -1.36 6.02
C GLY A 115 6.29 -0.56 5.43
N VAL A 116 6.14 -0.02 4.22
CA VAL A 116 7.12 0.92 3.66
C VAL A 116 6.42 2.26 3.41
N SER A 117 6.59 3.19 4.34
CA SER A 117 6.16 4.57 4.13
C SER A 117 7.27 5.34 3.41
N GLY A 118 7.16 5.52 2.09
CA GLY A 118 7.93 6.54 1.39
C GLY A 118 7.25 7.91 1.52
N GLN A 119 8.01 8.97 1.78
CA GLN A 119 7.65 10.32 1.35
C GLN A 119 8.66 10.72 0.27
N PHE A 120 8.19 11.05 -0.92
CA PHE A 120 9.04 11.71 -1.92
C PHE A 120 8.97 13.24 -1.82
N HIS A 121 8.05 13.81 -1.04
CA HIS A 121 7.97 15.24 -0.74
C HIS A 121 7.48 15.51 0.70
N ARG A 122 7.98 16.60 1.32
CA ARG A 122 7.49 17.16 2.59
C ARG A 122 6.07 17.70 2.39
N GLY A 123 5.06 16.89 2.65
CA GLY A 123 3.65 17.29 2.57
C GLY A 123 2.78 16.46 3.49
N ASN A 124 1.58 16.98 3.81
CA ASN A 124 0.58 16.41 4.73
C ASN A 124 -0.07 15.10 4.21
N GLY A 125 0.72 14.13 3.74
CA GLY A 125 0.23 12.86 3.22
C GLY A 125 -0.09 11.83 4.32
N LEU A 126 -0.65 10.68 3.93
CA LEU A 126 -1.06 9.58 4.80
C LEU A 126 0.06 9.03 5.71
N SER A 127 1.33 9.28 5.36
CA SER A 127 2.49 8.84 6.13
C SER A 127 2.63 9.51 7.51
N LYS A 128 2.06 10.70 7.73
CA LYS A 128 2.17 11.38 9.04
C LYS A 128 1.50 10.60 10.17
N TYR A 129 0.45 9.82 9.86
CA TYR A 129 -0.33 9.06 10.85
C TYR A 129 0.34 7.78 11.34
N LEU A 130 1.47 7.37 10.75
CA LEU A 130 2.20 6.15 11.16
C LEU A 130 3.60 6.43 11.71
N ILE A 131 4.06 7.69 11.72
CA ILE A 131 5.47 8.05 12.00
C ILE A 131 5.64 8.87 13.28
N GLU A 132 4.56 9.39 13.89
CA GLU A 132 4.65 10.06 15.19
C GLU A 132 4.30 9.09 16.32
N PRO A 133 5.29 8.55 17.04
CA PRO A 133 5.08 8.08 18.39
C PRO A 133 4.99 9.31 19.31
N ASP A 134 4.01 9.31 20.22
CA ASP A 134 4.14 10.06 21.48
C ASP A 134 5.39 9.60 22.25
#